data_AF-A0A517YW95-F1
#
_entry.id   AF-A0A517YW95-F1
#
_cell.length_a   1.000
_cell.length_b   1.000
_cell.length_c   1.000
_cell.angle_alpha   90.00
_cell.angle_beta   90.00
_cell.angle_gamma   90.00
#
_symmetry.space_group_name_H-M   'P 1'
#
loop_
_entity.id
_entity.type
_entity.pdbx_description
1 polymer ?
#
loop_
_entity_poly.entity_id
_entity_poly.type
_entity_poly.pdbx_seq_one_letter_code
_entity_poly.pdbx_strand_id
1 'polypeptide(L)'
;MNWGKTHCELILRLAKGIGPITAQKLILGEAKLINQPPDPRRVISLDNSNLQQIEGLTPKGANNIRTAIDNVLQSDLLSQELELIEKHNAHLVSLWDDNYPQLLRSIDDAPRILWVKGNLHLQDANALGIVGSRKCTIYGREQAGRFAGQLADHNFTIVSGGALGIDTAAHTATINRHGRTIAVLGSGLAKAYPKQNWPLFKSICQLEQDASSTAGGAVISELPMNTAPRPELFPARNRIISGLSLATLIIEAATKSGAMRTASHAILQGRDLLALPGRVDSRVSTGTNTLIRDGLAQLITTPADVLDTVAEQTHLYTAIEEQTQQITDINIATNSNINPDGIASETDSNPSKTASPSAPTSVSTISPLIPTSTTPSSPLSSNTFSTTSQTSPLATPQDSSTINRPNSHPTNQRSDHPANSSLTHPSAAPYHSAIGSQTTSSLDRRKIDSNHEDQEQSSGNTVNQKLLIHKNAIKNQDDTTTNDELDQSDANITPSEIIMSVLDTEENARNFDELIRLTDLPTHTLKSELVVLEIKSLIARRNGLYFKRSRGTRR
;
A
#
# COMPACT_ATOMS: atom_id res chain seq x y z
N MET A 1 -14.37 -1.15 32.27
CA MET A 1 -15.29 -1.20 31.11
C MET A 1 -14.88 -2.40 30.24
N ASN A 2 -15.83 -3.11 29.61
CA ASN A 2 -15.51 -4.25 28.75
C ASN A 2 -15.51 -3.80 27.28
N TRP A 3 -14.34 -3.46 26.75
CA TRP A 3 -14.19 -2.95 25.39
C TRP A 3 -13.71 -4.03 24.41
N GLY A 4 -14.25 -4.02 23.19
CA GLY A 4 -13.77 -4.85 22.08
C GLY A 4 -12.41 -4.37 21.55
N LYS A 5 -11.69 -5.23 20.81
CA LYS A 5 -10.32 -4.94 20.33
C LYS A 5 -10.21 -3.62 19.56
N THR A 6 -11.17 -3.36 18.66
CA THR A 6 -11.30 -2.13 17.85
C THR A 6 -11.35 -0.86 18.70
N HIS A 7 -12.02 -0.87 19.86
CA HIS A 7 -12.07 0.26 20.79
C HIS A 7 -10.73 0.47 21.50
N CYS A 8 -10.02 -0.60 21.86
CA CYS A 8 -8.69 -0.50 22.46
C CYS A 8 -7.64 -0.01 21.46
N GLU A 9 -7.72 -0.40 20.18
CA GLU A 9 -6.89 0.18 19.12
C GLU A 9 -7.20 1.68 18.92
N LEU A 10 -8.47 2.10 18.99
CA LEU A 10 -8.84 3.52 18.94
C LEU A 10 -8.22 4.32 20.09
N ILE A 11 -8.30 3.79 21.33
CA ILE A 11 -7.69 4.42 22.51
C ILE A 11 -6.17 4.54 22.35
N LEU A 12 -5.49 3.45 21.94
CA LEU A 12 -4.05 3.48 21.64
C LEU A 12 -3.72 4.45 20.51
N ARG A 13 -4.59 4.64 19.52
CA ARG A 13 -4.36 5.53 18.38
C ARG A 13 -4.58 7.01 18.72
N LEU A 14 -5.48 7.31 19.66
CA LEU A 14 -5.71 8.65 20.21
C LEU A 14 -4.65 9.06 21.24
N ALA A 15 -4.04 8.09 21.94
CA ALA A 15 -3.00 8.34 22.94
C ALA A 15 -1.76 9.01 22.32
N LYS A 16 -1.51 10.26 22.72
CA LYS A 16 -0.49 11.13 22.11
C LYS A 16 0.92 10.54 22.22
N GLY A 17 1.50 10.18 21.07
CA GLY A 17 2.84 9.60 20.96
C GLY A 17 2.85 8.10 20.65
N ILE A 18 1.70 7.43 20.71
CA ILE A 18 1.56 6.04 20.30
C ILE A 18 1.20 6.00 18.80
N GLY A 19 2.20 5.63 17.98
CA GLY A 19 2.00 5.32 16.56
C GLY A 19 1.72 3.83 16.33
N PRO A 20 1.45 3.39 15.08
CA PRO A 20 1.18 1.98 14.76
C PRO A 20 2.26 1.04 15.27
N ILE A 21 3.54 1.37 15.00
CA ILE A 21 4.71 0.61 15.45
C ILE A 21 4.82 0.60 16.99
N THR A 22 4.47 1.69 17.68
CA THR A 22 4.48 1.76 19.15
C THR A 22 3.40 0.86 19.74
N ALA A 23 2.17 0.92 19.21
CA ALA A 23 1.06 0.06 19.63
C ALA A 23 1.35 -1.42 19.34
N GLN A 24 1.88 -1.74 18.15
CA GLN A 24 2.31 -3.09 17.79
C GLN A 24 3.37 -3.62 18.75
N LYS A 25 4.41 -2.83 19.09
CA LYS A 25 5.42 -3.21 20.09
C LYS A 25 4.85 -3.43 21.48
N LEU A 26 3.92 -2.58 21.92
CA LEU A 26 3.22 -2.75 23.19
C LEU A 26 2.43 -4.07 23.23
N ILE A 27 1.64 -4.35 22.18
CA ILE A 27 0.76 -5.52 22.11
C ILE A 27 1.57 -6.82 21.97
N LEU A 28 2.62 -6.84 21.14
CA LEU A 28 3.49 -8.02 20.98
C LEU A 28 4.40 -8.24 22.20
N GLY A 29 4.87 -7.16 22.83
CA GLY A 29 5.68 -7.23 24.05
C GLY A 29 4.89 -7.75 25.24
N GLU A 30 3.66 -7.25 25.43
CA GLU A 30 2.73 -7.76 26.45
C GLU A 30 2.40 -9.24 26.22
N ALA A 31 2.06 -9.63 24.99
CA ALA A 31 1.81 -11.02 24.60
C ALA A 31 2.99 -11.95 24.90
N LYS A 32 4.22 -11.50 24.61
CA LYS A 32 5.48 -12.22 24.90
C LYS A 32 5.72 -12.38 26.41
N LEU A 33 5.42 -11.36 27.22
CA LEU A 33 5.64 -11.39 28.68
C LEU A 33 4.73 -12.41 29.39
N ILE A 34 3.48 -12.57 28.94
CA ILE A 34 2.51 -13.48 29.58
C ILE A 34 2.28 -14.80 28.82
N ASN A 35 3.03 -15.03 27.74
CA ASN A 35 2.88 -16.17 26.84
C ASN A 35 1.43 -16.42 26.36
N GLN A 36 0.78 -15.38 25.81
CA GLN A 36 -0.58 -15.45 25.27
C GLN A 36 -0.68 -14.83 23.87
N PRO A 37 -1.71 -15.19 23.07
CA PRO A 37 -1.99 -14.51 21.80
C PRO A 37 -2.13 -12.99 21.95
N PRO A 38 -1.63 -12.19 20.99
CA PRO A 38 -1.74 -10.73 20.95
C PRO A 38 -3.16 -10.16 21.16
N ASP A 39 -3.29 -9.20 22.09
CA ASP A 39 -4.57 -8.55 22.43
C ASP A 39 -4.39 -7.09 22.91
N PRO A 40 -5.03 -6.08 22.27
CA PRO A 40 -4.90 -4.68 22.68
C PRO A 40 -5.61 -4.38 24.00
N ARG A 41 -6.57 -5.21 24.42
CA ARG A 41 -7.36 -4.99 25.64
C ARG A 41 -6.47 -5.03 26.89
N ARG A 42 -5.50 -5.95 26.92
CA ARG A 42 -4.57 -6.12 28.05
C ARG A 42 -3.60 -4.94 28.18
N VAL A 43 -3.15 -4.36 27.06
CA VAL A 43 -2.29 -3.16 27.02
C VAL A 43 -2.96 -1.96 27.69
N ILE A 44 -4.27 -1.74 27.50
CA ILE A 44 -5.00 -0.63 28.14
C ILE A 44 -4.95 -0.73 29.67
N SER A 45 -4.93 -1.94 30.22
CA SER A 45 -4.89 -2.21 31.67
C SER A 45 -3.50 -2.30 32.31
N LEU A 46 -2.39 -2.27 31.55
CA LEU A 46 -1.04 -2.38 32.13
C LEU A 46 -0.68 -1.16 32.98
N ASP A 47 -0.11 -1.37 34.16
CA ASP A 47 0.42 -0.30 34.99
C ASP A 47 1.83 0.16 34.52
N ASN A 48 2.40 1.15 35.22
CA ASN A 48 3.74 1.64 34.94
C ASN A 48 4.85 0.58 35.14
N SER A 49 4.64 -0.43 35.99
CA SER A 49 5.61 -1.49 36.27
C SER A 49 5.63 -2.53 35.15
N ASN A 50 4.47 -3.05 34.76
CA ASN A 50 4.36 -4.00 33.65
C ASN A 50 4.74 -3.36 32.31
N LEU A 51 4.44 -2.08 32.07
CA LEU A 51 4.92 -1.37 30.88
C LEU A 51 6.46 -1.25 30.83
N GLN A 52 7.17 -1.28 31.95
CA GLN A 52 8.64 -1.29 31.98
C GLN A 52 9.26 -2.67 31.71
N GLN A 53 8.48 -3.74 31.81
CA GLN A 53 8.92 -5.10 31.46
C GLN A 53 8.93 -5.32 29.94
N ILE A 54 8.24 -4.48 29.17
CA ILE A 54 8.18 -4.58 27.70
C ILE A 54 9.53 -4.17 27.10
N GLU A 55 10.10 -5.09 26.33
CA GLU A 55 11.42 -4.99 25.72
C GLU A 55 11.61 -3.68 24.92
N GLY A 56 12.62 -2.89 25.31
CA GLY A 56 12.95 -1.62 24.67
C GLY A 56 12.20 -0.39 25.20
N LEU A 57 11.32 -0.52 26.19
CA LEU A 57 10.77 0.64 26.91
C LEU A 57 11.67 1.08 28.08
N THR A 58 11.86 2.38 28.20
CA THR A 58 12.52 3.00 29.37
C THR A 58 11.47 3.38 30.43
N PRO A 59 11.85 3.57 31.71
CA PRO A 59 10.93 4.05 32.75
C PRO A 59 10.15 5.33 32.35
N LYS A 60 10.84 6.27 31.70
CA LYS A 60 10.23 7.49 31.15
C LYS A 60 9.32 7.21 29.96
N GLY A 61 9.66 6.24 29.11
CA GLY A 61 8.82 5.79 27.99
C GLY A 61 7.51 5.14 28.47
N ALA A 62 7.61 4.20 29.41
CA ALA A 62 6.46 3.54 30.04
C ALA A 62 5.52 4.57 30.71
N ASN A 63 6.05 5.48 31.52
CA ASN A 63 5.24 6.52 32.16
C ASN A 63 4.55 7.44 31.13
N ASN A 64 5.28 7.88 30.09
CA ASN A 64 4.68 8.69 29.03
C ASN A 64 3.53 7.94 28.31
N ILE A 65 3.68 6.63 28.08
CA ILE A 65 2.67 5.78 27.46
C ILE A 65 1.45 5.63 28.38
N ARG A 66 1.65 5.31 29.66
CA ARG A 66 0.58 5.18 30.66
C ARG A 66 -0.23 6.48 30.76
N THR A 67 0.45 7.60 31.00
CA THR A 67 -0.18 8.94 31.01
C THR A 67 -0.88 9.29 29.69
N ALA A 68 -0.32 8.91 28.53
CA ALA A 68 -0.98 9.16 27.24
C ALA A 68 -2.27 8.35 27.05
N ILE A 69 -2.33 7.11 27.56
CA ILE A 69 -3.54 6.29 27.57
C ILE A 69 -4.54 6.85 28.61
N ASP A 70 -4.10 7.14 29.83
CA ASP A 70 -4.95 7.65 30.91
C ASP A 70 -5.64 8.96 30.55
N ASN A 71 -4.95 9.87 29.85
CA ASN A 71 -5.56 11.08 29.31
C ASN A 71 -6.73 10.81 28.34
N VAL A 72 -6.73 9.70 27.59
CA VAL A 72 -7.86 9.30 26.72
C VAL A 72 -8.95 8.59 27.52
N LEU A 73 -8.59 7.86 28.59
CA LEU A 73 -9.54 7.17 29.48
C LEU A 73 -10.31 8.12 30.42
N GLN A 74 -9.70 9.24 30.79
CA GLN A 74 -10.20 10.19 31.80
C GLN A 74 -10.78 11.48 31.19
N SER A 75 -10.86 11.57 29.86
CA SER A 75 -11.43 12.73 29.15
C SER A 75 -12.36 12.32 28.02
N ASP A 76 -13.14 13.26 27.52
CA ASP A 76 -14.13 13.04 26.46
C ASP A 76 -13.51 12.72 25.09
N LEU A 77 -12.17 12.62 24.95
CA LEU A 77 -11.49 12.38 23.67
C LEU A 77 -12.00 11.14 22.94
N LEU A 78 -12.31 10.06 23.67
CA LEU A 78 -12.87 8.84 23.08
C LEU A 78 -14.32 9.07 22.60
N SER A 79 -15.16 9.66 23.45
CA SER A 79 -16.57 9.96 23.16
C SER A 79 -16.72 10.91 21.97
N GLN A 80 -15.99 12.02 21.97
CA GLN A 80 -15.98 13.01 20.90
C GLN A 80 -15.54 12.41 19.55
N GLU A 81 -14.57 11.50 19.55
CA GLU A 81 -14.14 10.84 18.32
C GLU A 81 -15.21 9.85 17.81
N LEU A 82 -15.89 9.12 18.70
CA LEU A 82 -17.01 8.24 18.35
C LEU A 82 -18.22 9.03 17.81
N GLU A 83 -18.60 10.13 18.46
CA GLU A 83 -19.62 11.08 17.97
C GLU A 83 -19.25 11.64 16.58
N LEU A 84 -17.98 11.93 16.34
CA LEU A 84 -17.49 12.41 15.04
C LEU A 84 -17.53 11.32 13.97
N ILE A 85 -17.29 10.05 14.32
CA ILE A 85 -17.40 8.90 13.41
C ILE A 85 -18.87 8.73 12.97
N GLU A 86 -19.79 8.64 13.94
CA GLU A 86 -21.23 8.52 13.71
C GLU A 86 -21.77 9.69 12.86
N LYS A 87 -21.49 10.94 13.28
CA LYS A 87 -21.97 12.17 12.62
C LYS A 87 -21.59 12.32 11.15
N HIS A 88 -20.55 11.61 10.68
CA HIS A 88 -20.12 11.64 9.29
C HIS A 88 -20.51 10.38 8.51
N ASN A 89 -21.28 9.47 9.09
CA ASN A 89 -21.58 8.13 8.58
C ASN A 89 -20.29 7.37 8.23
N ALA A 90 -19.33 7.38 9.16
CA ALA A 90 -18.11 6.58 9.09
C ALA A 90 -18.19 5.41 10.09
N HIS A 91 -17.31 4.43 9.94
CA HIS A 91 -17.08 3.36 10.90
C HIS A 91 -15.58 3.09 11.06
N LEU A 92 -15.23 2.13 11.92
CA LEU A 92 -13.85 1.73 12.18
C LEU A 92 -13.63 0.28 11.71
N VAL A 93 -12.48 0.02 11.11
CA VAL A 93 -12.00 -1.34 10.79
C VAL A 93 -10.58 -1.46 11.35
N SER A 94 -10.37 -2.36 12.31
CA SER A 94 -9.08 -2.62 12.94
C SER A 94 -8.41 -3.87 12.39
N LEU A 95 -7.10 -4.00 12.64
CA LEU A 95 -6.29 -5.15 12.20
C LEU A 95 -6.87 -6.52 12.61
N TRP A 96 -7.72 -6.54 13.64
CA TRP A 96 -8.36 -7.71 14.24
C TRP A 96 -9.69 -8.11 13.61
N ASP A 97 -10.30 -7.22 12.82
CA ASP A 97 -11.61 -7.45 12.23
C ASP A 97 -11.44 -8.24 10.91
N ASP A 98 -12.32 -9.20 10.62
CA ASP A 98 -12.11 -10.16 9.52
C ASP A 98 -12.16 -9.49 8.13
N ASN A 99 -12.90 -8.38 8.02
CA ASN A 99 -12.98 -7.55 6.82
C ASN A 99 -11.82 -6.55 6.64
N TYR A 100 -10.79 -6.58 7.51
CA TYR A 100 -9.58 -5.79 7.29
C TYR A 100 -8.75 -6.36 6.11
N PRO A 101 -8.42 -5.57 5.07
CA PRO A 101 -7.79 -6.08 3.85
C PRO A 101 -6.47 -6.83 4.09
N GLN A 102 -6.39 -8.07 3.58
CA GLN A 102 -5.28 -8.98 3.89
C GLN A 102 -3.92 -8.48 3.37
N LEU A 103 -3.87 -7.92 2.16
CA LEU A 103 -2.65 -7.31 1.61
C LEU A 103 -2.13 -6.16 2.49
N LEU A 104 -3.03 -5.37 3.07
CA LEU A 104 -2.66 -4.29 4.00
C LEU A 104 -2.27 -4.81 5.38
N ARG A 105 -2.77 -5.99 5.79
CA ARG A 105 -2.38 -6.68 7.02
C ARG A 105 -0.94 -7.22 6.94
N SER A 106 -0.42 -7.45 5.72
CA SER A 106 0.90 -8.05 5.48
C SER A 106 2.08 -7.06 5.40
N ILE A 107 1.89 -5.76 5.68
CA ILE A 107 2.97 -4.76 5.65
C ILE A 107 3.50 -4.46 7.06
N ASP A 108 4.82 -4.29 7.21
CA ASP A 108 5.52 -4.08 8.49
C ASP A 108 4.84 -3.07 9.43
N ASP A 109 4.44 -1.92 8.88
CA ASP A 109 3.87 -0.80 9.63
C ASP A 109 2.36 -0.62 9.36
N ALA A 110 1.63 -1.72 9.18
CA ALA A 110 0.20 -1.75 8.88
C ALA A 110 -0.63 -0.82 9.79
N PRO A 111 -1.58 -0.03 9.23
CA PRO A 111 -2.42 0.88 10.01
C PRO A 111 -3.36 0.07 10.91
N ARG A 112 -3.06 0.01 12.21
CA ARG A 112 -3.76 -0.86 13.17
C ARG A 112 -5.28 -0.60 13.27
N ILE A 113 -5.71 0.60 12.92
CA ILE A 113 -7.11 0.98 12.79
C ILE A 113 -7.29 1.98 11.64
N LEU A 114 -8.35 1.76 10.86
CA LEU A 114 -8.79 2.60 9.76
C LEU A 114 -10.14 3.22 10.11
N TRP A 115 -10.27 4.52 9.85
CA TRP A 115 -11.53 5.21 9.70
C TRP A 115 -12.01 4.99 8.26
N VAL A 116 -13.24 4.52 8.09
CA VAL A 116 -13.81 4.15 6.79
C VAL A 116 -15.14 4.88 6.60
N LYS A 117 -15.35 5.46 5.42
CA LYS A 117 -16.67 5.93 4.95
C LYS A 117 -16.97 5.28 3.61
N GLY A 118 -18.20 4.83 3.40
CA GLY A 118 -18.45 3.73 2.46
C GLY A 118 -18.03 2.40 3.11
N ASN A 119 -17.74 1.36 2.33
CA ASN A 119 -17.46 0.02 2.86
C ASN A 119 -16.21 -0.64 2.24
N LEU A 120 -15.50 -1.45 3.02
CA LEU A 120 -14.44 -2.37 2.56
C LEU A 120 -15.01 -3.78 2.39
N HIS A 121 -14.57 -4.50 1.37
CA HIS A 121 -15.10 -5.81 0.97
C HIS A 121 -13.97 -6.78 0.60
N LEU A 122 -14.23 -8.10 0.64
CA LEU A 122 -13.21 -9.13 0.35
C LEU A 122 -12.59 -8.97 -1.05
N GLN A 123 -13.39 -8.56 -2.04
CA GLN A 123 -12.92 -8.24 -3.39
C GLN A 123 -11.83 -7.15 -3.46
N ASP A 124 -11.61 -6.38 -2.38
CA ASP A 124 -10.49 -5.43 -2.27
C ASP A 124 -9.12 -6.12 -2.13
N ALA A 125 -9.06 -7.46 -2.08
CA ALA A 125 -7.85 -8.22 -2.38
C ALA A 125 -7.39 -8.03 -3.84
N ASN A 126 -8.33 -7.92 -4.79
CA ASN A 126 -8.06 -7.69 -6.21
C ASN A 126 -7.97 -6.18 -6.49
N ALA A 127 -6.99 -5.53 -5.86
CA ALA A 127 -6.81 -4.09 -5.88
C ALA A 127 -5.55 -3.63 -6.65
N LEU A 128 -5.67 -2.52 -7.38
CA LEU A 128 -4.60 -1.92 -8.17
C LEU A 128 -4.42 -0.44 -7.82
N GLY A 129 -3.19 -0.07 -7.46
CA GLY A 129 -2.85 1.28 -7.03
C GLY A 129 -2.51 2.17 -8.22
N ILE A 130 -3.32 3.19 -8.55
CA ILE A 130 -3.03 4.11 -9.67
C ILE A 130 -2.70 5.50 -9.13
N VAL A 131 -1.46 5.98 -9.32
CA VAL A 131 -0.98 7.24 -8.73
C VAL A 131 -0.12 8.07 -9.70
N GLY A 132 0.01 9.37 -9.43
CA GLY A 132 0.93 10.20 -10.20
C GLY A 132 0.94 11.70 -9.87
N SER A 133 1.11 12.51 -10.91
CA SER A 133 1.31 13.96 -10.80
C SER A 133 0.03 14.70 -10.41
N ARG A 134 0.13 15.55 -9.36
CA ARG A 134 -0.91 16.53 -9.01
C ARG A 134 -1.08 17.65 -10.04
N LYS A 135 -0.10 17.81 -10.93
CA LYS A 135 -0.12 18.67 -12.11
C LYS A 135 0.20 17.80 -13.32
N CYS A 136 -0.71 16.90 -13.64
CA CYS A 136 -0.57 16.00 -14.77
C CYS A 136 -0.76 16.74 -16.11
N THR A 137 -0.26 16.17 -17.20
CA THR A 137 -0.61 16.61 -18.55
C THR A 137 -2.04 16.20 -18.92
N ILE A 138 -2.48 16.59 -20.12
CA ILE A 138 -3.71 16.06 -20.75
C ILE A 138 -3.54 14.56 -20.98
N TYR A 139 -2.43 14.15 -21.62
CA TYR A 139 -2.06 12.74 -21.82
C TYR A 139 -2.07 11.94 -20.51
N GLY A 140 -1.43 12.44 -19.44
CA GLY A 140 -1.42 11.75 -18.14
C GLY A 140 -2.82 11.57 -17.56
N ARG A 141 -3.71 12.56 -17.72
CA ARG A 141 -5.12 12.45 -17.30
C ARG A 141 -5.90 11.43 -18.13
N GLU A 142 -5.70 11.43 -19.45
CA GLU A 142 -6.35 10.51 -20.39
C GLU A 142 -5.91 9.06 -20.14
N GLN A 143 -4.61 8.81 -19.96
CA GLN A 143 -4.11 7.48 -19.65
C GLN A 143 -4.55 7.03 -18.25
N ALA A 144 -4.50 7.89 -17.22
CA ALA A 144 -5.04 7.55 -15.90
C ALA A 144 -6.52 7.12 -15.98
N GLY A 145 -7.33 7.82 -16.79
CA GLY A 145 -8.72 7.46 -17.02
C GLY A 145 -8.89 6.16 -17.83
N ARG A 146 -8.12 5.98 -18.90
CA ARG A 146 -8.12 4.77 -19.73
C ARG A 146 -7.77 3.52 -18.91
N PHE A 147 -6.68 3.57 -18.16
CA PHE A 147 -6.21 2.46 -17.34
C PHE A 147 -7.19 2.16 -16.21
N ALA A 148 -7.57 3.15 -15.40
CA ALA A 148 -8.52 2.92 -14.31
C ALA A 148 -9.89 2.42 -14.79
N GLY A 149 -10.42 2.99 -15.88
CA GLY A 149 -11.69 2.56 -16.46
C GLY A 149 -11.65 1.12 -16.98
N GLN A 150 -10.63 0.74 -17.75
CA GLN A 150 -10.53 -0.61 -18.31
C GLN A 150 -10.22 -1.66 -17.22
N LEU A 151 -9.35 -1.36 -16.26
CA LEU A 151 -9.09 -2.28 -15.13
C LEU A 151 -10.32 -2.46 -14.24
N ALA A 152 -11.14 -1.42 -14.09
CA ALA A 152 -12.44 -1.50 -13.42
C ALA A 152 -13.49 -2.31 -14.21
N ASP A 153 -13.48 -2.27 -15.55
CA ASP A 153 -14.29 -3.17 -16.40
C ASP A 153 -13.89 -4.66 -16.17
N HIS A 154 -12.67 -4.91 -15.67
CA HIS A 154 -12.15 -6.22 -15.26
C HIS A 154 -12.28 -6.48 -13.74
N ASN A 155 -13.22 -5.81 -13.05
CA ASN A 155 -13.55 -5.99 -11.62
C ASN A 155 -12.45 -5.62 -10.60
N PHE A 156 -11.31 -5.03 -10.99
CA PHE A 156 -10.29 -4.60 -10.03
C PHE A 156 -10.74 -3.37 -9.23
N THR A 157 -10.50 -3.39 -7.90
CA THR A 157 -10.64 -2.19 -7.06
C THR A 157 -9.51 -1.21 -7.39
N ILE A 158 -9.85 -0.02 -7.89
CA ILE A 158 -8.85 1.02 -8.14
C ILE A 158 -8.56 1.79 -6.84
N VAL A 159 -7.35 1.65 -6.31
CA VAL A 159 -6.90 2.35 -5.10
C VAL A 159 -6.09 3.58 -5.49
N SER A 160 -6.37 4.74 -4.87
CA SER A 160 -5.55 5.93 -5.09
C SER A 160 -5.59 6.90 -3.89
N GLY A 161 -4.80 7.97 -4.00
CA GLY A 161 -4.58 8.94 -2.93
C GLY A 161 -5.55 10.12 -2.90
N GLY A 162 -6.62 10.09 -3.70
CA GLY A 162 -7.63 11.15 -3.73
C GLY A 162 -7.11 12.56 -4.04
N ALA A 163 -5.88 12.73 -4.52
CA ALA A 163 -5.31 14.05 -4.82
C ALA A 163 -5.87 14.64 -6.13
N LEU A 164 -5.52 15.89 -6.44
CA LEU A 164 -5.74 16.44 -7.78
C LEU A 164 -4.90 15.69 -8.81
N GLY A 165 -5.29 15.76 -10.09
CA GLY A 165 -4.50 15.22 -11.21
C GLY A 165 -4.80 13.75 -11.48
N ILE A 166 -3.77 12.90 -11.47
CA ILE A 166 -3.87 11.46 -11.76
C ILE A 166 -4.87 10.76 -10.83
N ASP A 167 -4.76 10.96 -9.52
CA ASP A 167 -5.63 10.33 -8.52
C ASP A 167 -7.13 10.66 -8.79
N THR A 168 -7.48 11.94 -9.01
CA THR A 168 -8.82 12.36 -9.45
C THR A 168 -9.26 11.61 -10.71
N ALA A 169 -8.40 11.58 -11.74
CA ALA A 169 -8.75 11.00 -13.04
C ALA A 169 -9.04 9.49 -12.95
N ALA A 170 -8.24 8.76 -12.16
CA ALA A 170 -8.43 7.34 -11.93
C ALA A 170 -9.77 7.05 -11.22
N HIS A 171 -10.03 7.71 -10.08
CA HIS A 171 -11.29 7.57 -9.36
C HIS A 171 -12.51 7.93 -10.23
N THR A 172 -12.47 9.07 -10.94
CA THR A 172 -13.59 9.52 -11.79
C THR A 172 -13.86 8.55 -12.94
N ALA A 173 -12.83 8.03 -13.62
CA ALA A 173 -13.04 7.06 -14.70
C ALA A 173 -13.60 5.73 -14.17
N THR A 174 -13.18 5.29 -12.98
CA THR A 174 -13.69 4.09 -12.31
C THR A 174 -15.18 4.22 -11.99
N ILE A 175 -15.58 5.33 -11.36
CA ILE A 175 -16.98 5.66 -11.06
C ILE A 175 -17.83 5.73 -12.34
N ASN A 176 -17.30 6.32 -13.41
CA ASN A 176 -17.99 6.41 -14.70
C ASN A 176 -18.18 5.04 -15.40
N ARG A 177 -17.54 3.97 -14.90
CA ARG A 177 -17.79 2.57 -15.31
C ARG A 177 -18.63 1.79 -14.29
N HIS A 178 -19.10 2.44 -13.22
CA HIS A 178 -19.72 1.80 -12.04
C HIS A 178 -18.76 0.83 -11.31
N GLY A 179 -17.46 0.95 -11.55
CA GLY A 179 -16.45 0.10 -10.94
C GLY A 179 -16.07 0.53 -9.53
N ARG A 180 -15.39 -0.36 -8.81
CA ARG A 180 -15.05 -0.20 -7.40
C ARG A 180 -13.76 0.62 -7.21
N THR A 181 -13.75 1.53 -6.24
CA THR A 181 -12.56 2.36 -5.96
C THR A 181 -12.43 2.74 -4.47
N ILE A 182 -11.18 2.89 -4.01
CA ILE A 182 -10.83 3.31 -2.65
C ILE A 182 -9.93 4.54 -2.69
N ALA A 183 -10.39 5.65 -2.09
CA ALA A 183 -9.58 6.85 -1.86
C ALA A 183 -8.98 6.85 -0.44
N VAL A 184 -7.67 6.67 -0.34
CA VAL A 184 -6.94 6.74 0.93
C VAL A 184 -6.54 8.19 1.20
N LEU A 185 -6.90 8.79 2.35
CA LEU A 185 -6.71 10.22 2.63
C LEU A 185 -5.54 10.53 3.59
N GLY A 186 -4.83 11.63 3.30
CA GLY A 186 -3.76 12.19 4.15
C GLY A 186 -4.26 13.16 5.23
N SER A 187 -5.53 13.03 5.62
CA SER A 187 -6.23 13.81 6.65
C SER A 187 -7.35 12.97 7.25
N GLY A 188 -7.92 13.41 8.37
CA GLY A 188 -9.13 12.80 8.93
C GLY A 188 -10.35 13.04 8.02
N LEU A 189 -11.33 12.15 8.05
CA LEU A 189 -12.44 12.17 7.07
C LEU A 189 -13.33 13.43 7.21
N ALA A 190 -13.50 13.98 8.43
CA ALA A 190 -14.18 15.27 8.66
C ALA A 190 -13.36 16.49 8.22
N LYS A 191 -12.14 16.29 7.73
CA LYS A 191 -11.23 17.28 7.14
C LYS A 191 -10.63 16.76 5.82
N ALA A 192 -11.41 16.00 5.05
CA ALA A 192 -10.99 15.42 3.77
C ALA A 192 -10.33 16.48 2.85
N TYR A 193 -9.26 16.08 2.14
CA TYR A 193 -8.46 16.99 1.32
C TYR A 193 -8.02 16.30 0.02
N PRO A 194 -8.05 16.99 -1.14
CA PRO A 194 -8.36 18.41 -1.35
C PRO A 194 -9.87 18.71 -1.35
N LYS A 195 -10.26 19.94 -0.97
CA LYS A 195 -11.67 20.37 -0.93
C LYS A 195 -12.37 20.26 -2.30
N GLN A 196 -11.61 20.48 -3.37
CA GLN A 196 -12.08 20.33 -4.76
C GLN A 196 -12.59 18.91 -5.07
N ASN A 197 -12.05 17.89 -4.39
CA ASN A 197 -12.47 16.49 -4.56
C ASN A 197 -13.58 16.07 -3.57
N TRP A 198 -14.17 16.98 -2.79
CA TRP A 198 -15.31 16.63 -1.91
C TRP A 198 -16.51 16.02 -2.65
N PRO A 199 -16.93 16.50 -3.84
CA PRO A 199 -17.98 15.82 -4.61
C PRO A 199 -17.56 14.40 -5.01
N LEU A 200 -16.30 14.23 -5.46
CA LEU A 200 -15.73 12.92 -5.81
C LEU A 200 -15.72 11.96 -4.62
N PHE A 201 -15.25 12.39 -3.45
CA PHE A 201 -15.27 11.58 -2.22
C PHE A 201 -16.69 11.21 -1.81
N LYS A 202 -17.68 12.09 -2.02
CA LYS A 202 -19.08 11.76 -1.81
C LYS A 202 -19.53 10.67 -2.80
N SER A 203 -19.23 10.82 -4.09
CA SER A 203 -19.57 9.84 -5.14
C SER A 203 -18.96 8.46 -4.89
N ILE A 204 -17.70 8.36 -4.42
CA ILE A 204 -17.07 7.08 -4.08
C ILE A 204 -17.89 6.32 -3.04
N CYS A 205 -18.32 7.01 -1.97
CA CYS A 205 -19.14 6.43 -0.91
C CYS A 205 -20.64 6.29 -1.28
N GLN A 206 -21.04 6.74 -2.46
CA GLN A 206 -22.41 6.68 -2.99
C GLN A 206 -22.47 5.90 -4.32
N LEU A 207 -21.52 4.98 -4.55
CA LEU A 207 -21.68 3.95 -5.56
C LEU A 207 -22.80 3.02 -5.09
N GLU A 208 -23.94 3.10 -5.74
CA GLU A 208 -25.11 2.25 -5.53
C GLU A 208 -25.48 1.61 -6.87
N GLN A 209 -25.65 0.29 -6.87
CA GLN A 209 -26.55 -0.41 -7.77
C GLN A 209 -27.60 -1.13 -6.89
N ASP A 210 -28.56 -1.82 -7.51
CA ASP A 210 -29.82 -2.22 -6.83
C ASP A 210 -29.67 -2.94 -5.49
N ALA A 211 -30.74 -2.88 -4.69
CA ALA A 211 -30.82 -3.18 -3.25
C ALA A 211 -30.43 -4.60 -2.79
N SER A 212 -29.91 -5.45 -3.69
CA SER A 212 -29.25 -6.71 -3.39
C SER A 212 -27.71 -6.63 -3.40
N SER A 213 -27.12 -5.47 -3.73
CA SER A 213 -25.69 -5.31 -4.02
C SER A 213 -24.92 -4.52 -2.95
N THR A 214 -23.69 -4.96 -2.67
CA THR A 214 -22.75 -4.33 -1.74
C THR A 214 -21.89 -3.25 -2.42
N ALA A 215 -22.47 -2.47 -3.34
CA ALA A 215 -21.74 -1.74 -4.39
C ALA A 215 -20.92 -0.49 -3.95
N GLY A 216 -20.93 -0.12 -2.66
CA GLY A 216 -20.32 1.12 -2.17
C GLY A 216 -18.78 1.07 -2.11
N GLY A 217 -18.10 1.95 -2.85
CA GLY A 217 -16.67 2.21 -2.70
C GLY A 217 -16.32 2.87 -1.36
N ALA A 218 -15.03 3.11 -1.09
CA ALA A 218 -14.58 3.61 0.23
C ALA A 218 -13.68 4.85 0.17
N VAL A 219 -13.81 5.70 1.19
CA VAL A 219 -12.87 6.79 1.49
C VAL A 219 -12.33 6.55 2.90
N ILE A 220 -11.02 6.28 3.02
CA ILE A 220 -10.42 5.75 4.25
C ILE A 220 -9.27 6.62 4.79
N SER A 221 -8.97 6.50 6.09
CA SER A 221 -7.84 7.19 6.73
C SER A 221 -7.30 6.46 7.97
N GLU A 222 -6.04 6.70 8.32
CA GLU A 222 -5.37 6.25 9.56
C GLU A 222 -5.36 7.36 10.64
N LEU A 223 -6.13 8.41 10.42
CA LEU A 223 -6.07 9.66 11.17
C LEU A 223 -7.45 9.97 11.76
N PRO A 224 -7.54 10.30 13.07
CA PRO A 224 -8.77 10.74 13.73
C PRO A 224 -9.53 11.79 12.92
N MET A 225 -10.86 11.75 12.96
CA MET A 225 -11.79 12.40 12.05
C MET A 225 -11.48 13.88 11.80
N ASN A 226 -11.12 14.62 12.85
CA ASN A 226 -10.82 16.06 12.78
C ASN A 226 -9.36 16.40 12.42
N THR A 227 -8.50 15.43 12.08
CA THR A 227 -7.09 15.66 11.75
C THR A 227 -6.94 16.51 10.49
N ALA A 228 -6.48 17.75 10.64
CA ALA A 228 -6.26 18.66 9.54
C ALA A 228 -5.17 18.15 8.55
N PRO A 229 -5.33 18.39 7.23
CA PRO A 229 -4.33 18.03 6.23
C PRO A 229 -3.02 18.80 6.46
N ARG A 230 -1.90 18.07 6.56
CA ARG A 230 -0.55 18.64 6.70
C ARG A 230 0.43 17.97 5.74
N PRO A 231 1.41 18.70 5.15
CA PRO A 231 2.40 18.14 4.23
C PRO A 231 3.07 16.84 4.71
N GLU A 232 3.37 16.74 6.00
CA GLU A 232 4.03 15.60 6.65
C GLU A 232 3.20 14.30 6.64
N LEU A 233 1.86 14.40 6.52
CA LEU A 233 0.95 13.26 6.64
C LEU A 233 0.74 12.50 5.32
N PHE A 234 0.80 13.20 4.19
CA PHE A 234 0.62 12.56 2.87
C PHE A 234 1.66 11.47 2.54
N PRO A 235 2.95 11.60 2.91
CA PRO A 235 3.92 10.51 2.76
C PRO A 235 3.54 9.24 3.51
N ALA A 236 3.19 9.33 4.79
CA ALA A 236 2.86 8.16 5.62
C ALA A 236 1.64 7.40 5.08
N ARG A 237 0.66 8.15 4.54
CA ARG A 237 -0.52 7.58 3.87
C ARG A 237 -0.15 6.73 2.65
N ASN A 238 0.85 7.11 1.85
CA ASN A 238 1.11 6.45 0.57
C ASN A 238 1.42 4.95 0.68
N ARG A 239 2.00 4.49 1.79
CA ARG A 239 2.24 3.06 2.07
C ARG A 239 0.96 2.21 2.14
N ILE A 240 -0.18 2.83 2.44
CA ILE A 240 -1.49 2.17 2.51
C ILE A 240 -2.05 1.98 1.09
N ILE A 241 -1.75 2.88 0.15
CA ILE A 241 -2.16 2.73 -1.26
C ILE A 241 -1.48 1.50 -1.87
N SER A 242 -0.14 1.42 -1.75
CA SER A 242 0.61 0.27 -2.24
C SER A 242 0.35 -0.99 -1.40
N GLY A 243 0.21 -0.86 -0.07
CA GLY A 243 -0.08 -1.99 0.81
C GLY A 243 -1.45 -2.65 0.56
N LEU A 244 -2.46 -1.88 0.15
CA LEU A 244 -3.75 -2.41 -0.29
C LEU A 244 -3.70 -3.12 -1.64
N SER A 245 -2.69 -2.86 -2.47
CA SER A 245 -2.71 -3.24 -3.89
C SER A 245 -1.81 -4.44 -4.18
N LEU A 246 -2.18 -5.24 -5.18
CA LEU A 246 -1.34 -6.26 -5.80
C LEU A 246 -0.15 -5.59 -6.51
N ALA A 247 -0.47 -4.67 -7.43
CA ALA A 247 0.50 -3.87 -8.17
C ALA A 247 0.18 -2.36 -8.07
N THR A 248 1.20 -1.50 -8.25
CA THR A 248 1.08 -0.04 -8.28
C THR A 248 1.53 0.52 -9.61
N LEU A 249 0.62 1.14 -10.37
CA LEU A 249 0.87 1.83 -11.63
C LEU A 249 1.13 3.33 -11.44
N ILE A 250 2.31 3.77 -11.87
CA ILE A 250 2.74 5.17 -11.91
C ILE A 250 2.49 5.73 -13.32
N ILE A 251 1.50 6.63 -13.46
CA ILE A 251 1.11 7.21 -14.77
C ILE A 251 2.03 8.37 -15.18
N GLU A 252 2.25 9.32 -14.27
CA GLU A 252 3.18 10.44 -14.45
C GLU A 252 3.85 10.75 -13.10
N ALA A 253 5.17 10.77 -13.05
CA ALA A 253 5.93 11.19 -11.88
C ALA A 253 7.17 11.99 -12.27
N ALA A 254 7.46 13.05 -11.51
CA ALA A 254 8.79 13.65 -11.48
C ALA A 254 9.66 12.94 -10.42
N THR A 255 10.97 12.85 -10.62
CA THR A 255 11.90 12.12 -9.72
C THR A 255 11.80 12.49 -8.24
N LYS A 256 11.48 13.75 -7.92
CA LYS A 256 11.20 14.23 -6.55
C LYS A 256 9.70 14.54 -6.36
N SER A 257 8.84 13.53 -6.47
CA SER A 257 7.37 13.67 -6.33
C SER A 257 6.77 12.68 -5.33
N GLY A 258 5.51 12.91 -4.95
CA GLY A 258 4.77 12.02 -4.03
C GLY A 258 4.55 10.61 -4.59
N ALA A 259 4.32 10.48 -5.90
CA ALA A 259 4.13 9.18 -6.55
C ALA A 259 5.40 8.32 -6.50
N MET A 260 6.59 8.91 -6.63
CA MET A 260 7.86 8.20 -6.42
C MET A 260 7.99 7.63 -5.00
N ARG A 261 7.34 8.24 -3.99
CA ARG A 261 7.31 7.67 -2.64
C ARG A 261 6.37 6.47 -2.54
N THR A 262 5.23 6.49 -3.24
CA THR A 262 4.37 5.30 -3.36
C THR A 262 5.12 4.17 -4.07
N ALA A 263 5.88 4.48 -5.13
CA ALA A 263 6.75 3.54 -5.81
C ALA A 263 7.81 2.91 -4.86
N SER A 264 8.47 3.72 -4.03
CA SER A 264 9.37 3.19 -2.99
C SER A 264 8.65 2.30 -1.97
N HIS A 265 7.42 2.63 -1.57
CA HIS A 265 6.65 1.78 -0.66
C HIS A 265 6.24 0.45 -1.31
N ALA A 266 5.81 0.44 -2.58
CA ALA A 266 5.50 -0.80 -3.32
C ALA A 266 6.72 -1.75 -3.36
N ILE A 267 7.90 -1.25 -3.76
CA ILE A 267 9.13 -2.05 -3.78
C ILE A 267 9.48 -2.60 -2.38
N LEU A 268 9.39 -1.76 -1.33
CA LEU A 268 9.65 -2.17 0.05
C LEU A 268 8.63 -3.19 0.59
N GLN A 269 7.42 -3.24 0.03
CA GLN A 269 6.33 -4.14 0.43
C GLN A 269 6.26 -5.41 -0.43
N GLY A 270 7.21 -5.61 -1.35
CA GLY A 270 7.17 -6.74 -2.29
C GLY A 270 5.95 -6.71 -3.21
N ARG A 271 5.50 -5.51 -3.61
CA ARG A 271 4.40 -5.31 -4.57
C ARG A 271 4.95 -4.90 -5.93
N ASP A 272 4.32 -5.38 -6.99
CA ASP A 272 4.77 -5.07 -8.35
C ASP A 272 4.64 -3.58 -8.66
N LEU A 273 5.70 -3.04 -9.24
CA LEU A 273 5.75 -1.64 -9.61
C LEU A 273 5.69 -1.52 -11.13
N LEU A 274 4.67 -0.78 -11.58
CA LEU A 274 4.34 -0.62 -12.98
C LEU A 274 4.50 0.85 -13.36
N ALA A 275 4.98 1.13 -14.56
CA ALA A 275 5.24 2.50 -14.99
C ALA A 275 4.86 2.73 -16.46
N LEU A 276 4.06 3.77 -16.69
CA LEU A 276 3.76 4.27 -18.02
C LEU A 276 4.95 5.10 -18.53
N PRO A 277 5.55 4.78 -19.69
CA PRO A 277 6.60 5.60 -20.28
C PRO A 277 6.02 6.93 -20.77
N GLY A 278 6.81 8.00 -20.69
CA GLY A 278 6.45 9.29 -21.27
C GLY A 278 7.61 9.93 -22.02
N ARG A 279 7.38 11.11 -22.61
CA ARG A 279 8.44 11.80 -23.37
C ARG A 279 9.67 12.06 -22.48
N VAL A 280 10.86 11.80 -23.02
CA VAL A 280 12.13 11.96 -22.27
C VAL A 280 12.44 13.42 -21.87
N ASP A 281 11.85 14.40 -22.56
CA ASP A 281 11.92 15.83 -22.24
C ASP A 281 10.83 16.29 -21.23
N SER A 282 9.83 15.45 -20.95
CA SER A 282 8.76 15.78 -20.02
C SER A 282 9.22 15.64 -18.57
N ARG A 283 9.27 16.77 -17.85
CA ARG A 283 9.59 16.79 -16.41
C ARG A 283 8.71 15.85 -15.58
N VAL A 284 7.43 15.67 -15.96
CA VAL A 284 6.48 14.78 -15.26
C VAL A 284 6.56 13.32 -15.71
N SER A 285 7.44 12.98 -16.64
CA SER A 285 7.76 11.59 -17.05
C SER A 285 9.17 11.16 -16.59
N THR A 286 9.98 12.08 -16.05
CA THR A 286 11.36 11.78 -15.59
C THR A 286 11.43 10.68 -14.52
N GLY A 287 10.42 10.59 -13.66
CA GLY A 287 10.30 9.57 -12.62
C GLY A 287 9.93 8.20 -13.18
N THR A 288 8.87 8.10 -13.99
CA THR A 288 8.46 6.82 -14.59
C THR A 288 9.55 6.26 -15.50
N ASN A 289 10.13 7.10 -16.37
CA ASN A 289 11.24 6.70 -17.24
C ASN A 289 12.50 6.29 -16.45
N THR A 290 12.73 6.85 -15.26
CA THR A 290 13.84 6.42 -14.37
C THR A 290 13.56 5.04 -13.77
N LEU A 291 12.35 4.79 -13.25
CA LEU A 291 11.97 3.49 -12.68
C LEU A 291 12.08 2.37 -13.71
N ILE A 292 11.64 2.62 -14.95
CA ILE A 292 11.76 1.71 -16.09
C ILE A 292 13.23 1.44 -16.42
N ARG A 293 14.02 2.51 -16.68
CA ARG A 293 15.43 2.40 -17.06
C ARG A 293 16.27 1.68 -16.01
N ASP A 294 15.99 1.92 -14.73
CA ASP A 294 16.76 1.35 -13.62
C ASP A 294 16.28 -0.08 -13.26
N GLY A 295 15.33 -0.64 -14.01
CA GLY A 295 14.83 -2.01 -13.81
C GLY A 295 14.03 -2.20 -12.52
N LEU A 296 13.47 -1.10 -11.98
CA LEU A 296 12.67 -1.07 -10.75
C LEU A 296 11.16 -1.12 -11.01
N ALA A 297 10.72 -0.80 -12.23
CA ALA A 297 9.33 -0.93 -12.65
C ALA A 297 9.22 -1.59 -14.03
N GLN A 298 8.18 -2.39 -14.23
CA GLN A 298 7.82 -2.90 -15.55
C GLN A 298 7.28 -1.75 -16.41
N LEU A 299 7.72 -1.70 -17.68
CA LEU A 299 7.17 -0.79 -18.68
C LEU A 299 5.78 -1.29 -19.08
N ILE A 300 4.78 -0.42 -18.97
CA ILE A 300 3.39 -0.69 -19.32
C ILE A 300 2.92 0.27 -20.41
N THR A 301 2.19 -0.22 -21.41
CA THR A 301 1.67 0.54 -22.57
C THR A 301 0.15 0.41 -22.75
N THR A 302 -0.41 -0.74 -22.37
CA THR A 302 -1.86 -1.00 -22.37
C THR A 302 -2.32 -1.58 -21.03
N PRO A 303 -3.63 -1.51 -20.72
CA PRO A 303 -4.16 -2.18 -19.53
C PRO A 303 -4.06 -3.70 -19.56
N ALA A 304 -3.94 -4.35 -20.72
CA ALA A 304 -3.70 -5.78 -20.80
C ALA A 304 -2.33 -6.15 -20.19
N ASP A 305 -1.29 -5.35 -20.47
CA ASP A 305 0.05 -5.49 -19.90
C ASP A 305 0.03 -5.47 -18.34
N VAL A 306 -0.99 -4.86 -17.72
CA VAL A 306 -1.19 -4.84 -16.27
C VAL A 306 -1.90 -6.11 -15.79
N LEU A 307 -2.93 -6.56 -16.52
CA LEU A 307 -3.64 -7.80 -16.25
C LEU A 307 -2.68 -9.00 -16.31
N ASP A 308 -1.85 -9.06 -17.35
CA ASP A 308 -0.85 -10.10 -17.56
C ASP A 308 0.13 -10.20 -16.37
N THR A 309 0.54 -9.07 -15.78
CA THR A 309 1.44 -9.06 -14.60
C THR A 309 0.75 -9.56 -13.32
N VAL A 310 -0.54 -9.31 -13.11
CA VAL A 310 -1.25 -9.68 -11.86
C VAL A 310 -2.10 -10.94 -11.97
N ALA A 311 -2.14 -11.59 -13.13
CA ALA A 311 -2.96 -12.78 -13.37
C ALA A 311 -2.66 -13.92 -12.38
N GLU A 312 -1.38 -14.27 -12.20
CA GLU A 312 -0.96 -15.33 -11.26
C GLU A 312 -1.38 -15.02 -9.81
N GLN A 313 -1.32 -13.75 -9.40
CA GLN A 313 -1.70 -13.30 -8.06
C GLN A 313 -3.22 -13.33 -7.86
N THR A 314 -3.98 -12.92 -8.88
CA THR A 314 -5.45 -12.92 -8.87
C THR A 314 -6.00 -14.34 -8.79
N HIS A 315 -5.44 -15.28 -9.57
CA HIS A 315 -5.87 -16.68 -9.57
C HIS A 315 -5.69 -17.38 -8.21
N LEU A 316 -4.62 -17.05 -7.47
CA LEU A 316 -4.41 -17.57 -6.12
C LEU A 316 -5.53 -17.11 -5.15
N TYR A 317 -5.92 -15.84 -5.19
CA TYR A 317 -6.99 -15.33 -4.32
C TYR A 317 -8.36 -15.91 -4.68
N THR A 318 -8.74 -15.96 -5.96
CA THR A 318 -10.02 -16.55 -6.37
C THR A 318 -10.12 -18.04 -6.00
N ALA A 319 -9.05 -18.82 -6.18
CA ALA A 319 -9.06 -20.24 -5.78
C ALA A 319 -9.19 -20.43 -4.25
N ILE A 320 -8.62 -19.53 -3.44
CA ILE A 320 -8.75 -19.54 -1.98
C ILE A 320 -10.16 -19.12 -1.55
N GLU A 321 -10.77 -18.11 -2.20
CA GLU A 321 -12.16 -17.71 -1.93
C GLU A 321 -13.15 -18.82 -2.30
N GLU A 322 -13.02 -19.45 -3.47
CA GLU A 322 -13.85 -20.58 -3.89
C GLU A 322 -13.77 -21.77 -2.92
N GLN A 323 -12.56 -22.15 -2.49
CA GLN A 323 -12.37 -23.22 -1.51
C GLN A 323 -12.95 -22.85 -0.13
N THR A 324 -12.78 -21.59 0.31
CA THR A 324 -13.31 -21.12 1.60
C THR A 324 -14.84 -21.09 1.59
N GLN A 325 -15.46 -20.69 0.48
CA GLN A 325 -16.91 -20.73 0.31
C GLN A 325 -17.42 -22.17 0.29
N GLN A 326 -16.79 -23.08 -0.47
CA GLN A 326 -17.15 -24.50 -0.48
C GLN A 326 -17.07 -25.14 0.91
N ILE A 327 -16.01 -24.85 1.69
CA ILE A 327 -15.87 -25.33 3.08
C ILE A 327 -17.00 -24.77 3.97
N THR A 328 -17.39 -23.51 3.75
CA THR A 328 -18.48 -22.87 4.51
C THR A 328 -19.83 -23.50 4.18
N ASP A 329 -20.12 -23.70 2.89
CA ASP A 329 -21.37 -24.32 2.43
C ASP A 329 -21.47 -25.79 2.85
N ILE A 330 -20.36 -26.55 2.83
CA ILE A 330 -20.28 -27.90 3.39
C ILE A 330 -20.59 -27.90 4.88
N ASN A 331 -20.02 -26.97 5.65
CA ASN A 331 -20.29 -26.87 7.10
C ASN A 331 -21.74 -26.45 7.41
N ILE A 332 -22.40 -25.70 6.55
CA ILE A 332 -23.83 -25.40 6.68
C ILE A 332 -24.66 -26.65 6.34
N ALA A 333 -24.31 -27.37 5.27
CA ALA A 333 -24.96 -28.61 4.86
C ALA A 333 -24.81 -29.77 5.87
N THR A 334 -23.68 -29.89 6.57
CA THR A 334 -23.51 -30.91 7.62
C THR A 334 -24.29 -30.58 8.89
N ASN A 335 -24.23 -29.33 9.37
CA ASN A 335 -24.96 -28.91 10.58
C ASN A 335 -26.49 -28.92 10.39
N SER A 336 -26.99 -28.66 9.18
CA SER A 336 -28.42 -28.76 8.85
C SER A 336 -28.93 -30.19 8.66
N ASN A 337 -28.05 -31.18 8.52
CA ASN A 337 -28.42 -32.61 8.50
C ASN A 337 -28.46 -33.25 9.90
N ILE A 338 -28.17 -32.50 10.98
CA ILE A 338 -28.34 -32.97 12.36
C ILE A 338 -29.82 -32.84 12.76
N ASN A 339 -30.65 -33.77 12.28
CA ASN A 339 -32.05 -33.85 12.66
C ASN A 339 -32.18 -34.36 14.12
N PRO A 340 -32.83 -33.63 15.05
CA PRO A 340 -32.87 -34.02 16.46
C PRO A 340 -33.77 -35.23 16.75
N ASP A 341 -34.75 -35.50 15.88
CA ASP A 341 -35.67 -36.63 16.02
C ASP A 341 -35.08 -37.91 15.41
N GLY A 342 -34.33 -38.67 16.20
CA GLY A 342 -33.62 -39.87 15.70
C GLY A 342 -33.15 -40.92 16.70
N ILE A 343 -33.45 -40.81 18.01
CA ILE A 343 -33.04 -41.82 19.01
C ILE A 343 -34.23 -42.30 19.87
N ALA A 344 -34.94 -43.28 19.33
CA ALA A 344 -35.76 -44.25 20.07
C ALA A 344 -35.71 -45.57 19.26
N SER A 345 -35.55 -46.75 19.85
CA SER A 345 -35.37 -47.09 21.28
C SER A 345 -34.76 -48.48 21.41
N GLU A 346 -33.90 -48.71 22.39
CA GLU A 346 -33.65 -50.05 22.93
C GLU A 346 -33.46 -49.95 24.45
N THR A 347 -33.85 -51.01 25.19
CA THR A 347 -34.15 -50.96 26.62
C THR A 347 -33.25 -51.87 27.43
N ASP A 348 -32.74 -51.41 28.59
CA ASP A 348 -33.02 -52.10 29.86
C ASP A 348 -32.74 -51.28 31.14
N SER A 349 -33.41 -51.69 32.23
CA SER A 349 -33.05 -51.57 33.66
C SER A 349 -32.71 -50.21 34.31
N ASN A 350 -33.60 -49.82 35.24
CA ASN A 350 -33.44 -48.85 36.34
C ASN A 350 -32.67 -49.54 37.53
N PRO A 351 -32.39 -48.93 38.73
CA PRO A 351 -32.58 -47.53 39.17
C PRO A 351 -31.45 -46.91 40.05
N SER A 352 -31.52 -45.57 40.29
CA SER A 352 -31.58 -44.96 41.66
C SER A 352 -31.40 -43.43 41.72
N LYS A 353 -32.38 -42.72 42.32
CA LYS A 353 -32.28 -41.54 43.25
C LYS A 353 -31.48 -40.27 42.81
N THR A 354 -31.75 -39.01 43.18
CA THR A 354 -32.82 -38.20 43.84
C THR A 354 -32.33 -36.72 43.78
N ALA A 355 -33.12 -35.63 43.76
CA ALA A 355 -34.56 -35.37 43.65
C ALA A 355 -34.79 -33.86 43.33
N SER A 356 -36.04 -33.44 43.08
CA SER A 356 -36.47 -32.06 42.74
C SER A 356 -36.70 -31.17 44.00
N PRO A 357 -37.01 -29.83 43.89
CA PRO A 357 -38.35 -29.37 43.48
C PRO A 357 -38.49 -27.99 42.74
N SER A 358 -39.61 -27.82 42.00
CA SER A 358 -40.39 -26.58 41.63
C SER A 358 -39.68 -25.29 41.14
N ALA A 359 -40.00 -24.61 40.00
CA ALA A 359 -41.29 -24.22 39.34
C ALA A 359 -42.04 -23.02 40.00
N PRO A 360 -42.91 -22.20 39.32
CA PRO A 360 -43.56 -22.37 38.00
C PRO A 360 -43.82 -21.11 37.08
N THR A 361 -44.30 -21.34 35.83
CA THR A 361 -45.14 -20.46 34.92
C THR A 361 -44.57 -19.11 34.38
N SER A 362 -45.02 -18.51 33.25
CA SER A 362 -46.23 -18.66 32.38
C SER A 362 -46.03 -18.24 30.88
N VAL A 363 -46.71 -18.93 29.93
CA VAL A 363 -47.66 -18.46 28.84
C VAL A 363 -47.51 -17.02 28.25
N SER A 364 -47.63 -16.69 26.94
CA SER A 364 -48.42 -17.25 25.79
C SER A 364 -47.83 -16.96 24.37
N THR A 365 -48.29 -17.73 23.37
CA THR A 365 -48.16 -17.57 21.90
C THR A 365 -49.20 -16.63 21.25
N ILE A 366 -48.88 -16.06 20.06
CA ILE A 366 -49.81 -15.86 18.90
C ILE A 366 -49.03 -15.98 17.56
N SER A 367 -49.64 -16.59 16.54
CA SER A 367 -49.36 -16.45 15.09
C SER A 367 -50.72 -16.48 14.35
N PRO A 368 -50.88 -15.93 13.13
CA PRO A 368 -50.58 -16.66 11.86
C PRO A 368 -50.14 -15.68 10.73
N LEU A 369 -50.22 -15.87 9.39
CA LEU A 369 -50.67 -16.92 8.44
C LEU A 369 -49.95 -16.67 7.06
N ILE A 370 -50.05 -17.58 6.09
CA ILE A 370 -49.57 -17.45 4.70
C ILE A 370 -50.68 -17.88 3.71
N PRO A 371 -50.90 -17.18 2.57
CA PRO A 371 -51.61 -17.72 1.41
C PRO A 371 -50.65 -18.07 0.24
N THR A 372 -51.05 -19.01 -0.63
CA THR A 372 -50.23 -19.54 -1.75
C THR A 372 -51.02 -19.65 -3.07
N SER A 373 -50.31 -19.93 -4.18
CA SER A 373 -50.82 -20.16 -5.56
C SER A 373 -51.37 -18.89 -6.28
N THR A 374 -51.38 -18.76 -7.61
CA THR A 374 -51.36 -19.74 -8.74
C THR A 374 -50.50 -19.29 -9.94
N THR A 375 -50.18 -20.20 -10.87
CA THR A 375 -49.67 -19.90 -12.23
C THR A 375 -50.80 -19.51 -13.21
N PRO A 376 -50.49 -18.94 -14.38
CA PRO A 376 -50.64 -19.74 -15.61
C PRO A 376 -49.57 -19.51 -16.72
N SER A 377 -49.72 -20.30 -17.78
CA SER A 377 -48.88 -20.56 -18.97
C SER A 377 -48.47 -19.39 -19.88
N SER A 378 -47.38 -19.63 -20.64
CA SER A 378 -46.90 -18.86 -21.81
C SER A 378 -47.88 -18.83 -23.00
N PRO A 379 -47.58 -18.03 -24.05
CA PRO A 379 -47.14 -18.66 -25.30
C PRO A 379 -45.90 -18.00 -25.95
N LEU A 380 -45.32 -18.69 -26.94
CA LEU A 380 -44.27 -18.14 -27.81
C LEU A 380 -44.85 -17.17 -28.84
N SER A 381 -44.05 -16.19 -29.26
CA SER A 381 -44.05 -15.74 -30.65
C SER A 381 -42.63 -15.37 -31.10
N SER A 382 -42.26 -15.83 -32.30
CA SER A 382 -41.02 -15.48 -32.98
C SER A 382 -41.27 -14.34 -33.97
N ASN A 383 -40.28 -13.47 -34.19
CA ASN A 383 -40.08 -12.84 -35.49
C ASN A 383 -38.67 -12.27 -35.65
N THR A 384 -37.96 -12.76 -36.66
CA THR A 384 -36.82 -12.09 -37.30
C THR A 384 -37.33 -11.01 -38.26
N PHE A 385 -36.60 -9.90 -38.48
CA PHE A 385 -36.10 -9.54 -39.82
C PHE A 385 -35.20 -8.28 -39.85
N SER A 386 -34.17 -8.36 -40.71
CA SER A 386 -33.42 -7.30 -41.43
C SER A 386 -33.36 -5.85 -40.92
N THR A 387 -32.12 -5.41 -40.68
CA THR A 387 -31.45 -4.27 -41.36
C THR A 387 -32.23 -3.46 -42.42
N THR A 388 -32.16 -2.13 -42.33
CA THR A 388 -31.84 -1.26 -43.50
C THR A 388 -31.18 0.05 -43.06
N SER A 389 -30.32 0.58 -43.93
CA SER A 389 -29.65 1.88 -43.80
C SER A 389 -30.40 2.98 -44.55
N GLN A 390 -30.35 4.23 -44.07
CA GLN A 390 -30.39 5.40 -44.96
C GLN A 390 -29.77 6.67 -44.31
N THR A 391 -29.58 7.71 -45.12
CA THR A 391 -28.67 8.85 -44.86
C THR A 391 -29.36 10.20 -44.69
N SER A 392 -28.66 11.14 -44.04
CA SER A 392 -28.51 12.60 -44.33
C SER A 392 -29.49 13.29 -45.31
N PRO A 393 -29.92 14.56 -45.06
CA PRO A 393 -28.95 15.66 -44.88
C PRO A 393 -29.31 16.90 -44.03
N LEU A 394 -28.26 17.72 -43.89
CA LEU A 394 -28.11 19.13 -43.49
C LEU A 394 -29.21 20.13 -43.90
N ALA A 395 -29.51 21.11 -43.01
CA ALA A 395 -29.94 22.47 -43.38
C ALA A 395 -29.73 23.50 -42.23
N THR A 396 -29.34 24.74 -42.58
CA THR A 396 -29.36 25.95 -41.72
C THR A 396 -30.03 27.12 -42.46
N PRO A 397 -30.60 28.09 -41.73
CA PRO A 397 -30.18 29.51 -41.84
C PRO A 397 -29.90 30.11 -40.43
N GLN A 398 -29.17 31.22 -40.20
CA GLN A 398 -29.20 32.60 -40.74
C GLN A 398 -30.50 33.39 -40.37
N ASP A 399 -30.46 34.68 -39.99
CA ASP A 399 -29.34 35.63 -39.80
C ASP A 399 -29.71 36.82 -38.86
N SER A 400 -28.71 37.64 -38.46
CA SER A 400 -28.80 39.02 -37.91
C SER A 400 -29.52 39.27 -36.56
N SER A 401 -29.23 40.28 -35.72
CA SER A 401 -28.06 41.18 -35.44
C SER A 401 -28.31 41.86 -34.04
N THR A 402 -27.68 42.93 -33.49
CA THR A 402 -26.74 44.00 -33.90
C THR A 402 -26.06 44.67 -32.66
N ILE A 403 -24.97 45.45 -32.85
CA ILE A 403 -24.55 46.74 -32.20
C ILE A 403 -25.08 47.08 -30.77
N ASN A 404 -24.28 47.44 -29.73
CA ASN A 404 -23.26 48.53 -29.68
C ASN A 404 -22.23 48.46 -28.50
N ARG A 405 -21.24 49.38 -28.48
CA ARG A 405 -20.36 49.76 -27.33
C ARG A 405 -20.61 51.23 -26.90
N PRO A 406 -20.08 51.72 -25.75
CA PRO A 406 -18.86 52.56 -25.82
C PRO A 406 -17.86 52.45 -24.62
N ASN A 407 -16.78 53.24 -24.70
CA ASN A 407 -15.53 53.20 -23.91
C ASN A 407 -15.58 53.80 -22.49
N SER A 408 -14.54 53.53 -21.67
CA SER A 408 -13.64 54.59 -21.13
C SER A 408 -12.40 54.04 -20.37
N HIS A 409 -11.35 54.87 -20.23
CA HIS A 409 -10.05 54.58 -19.58
C HIS A 409 -9.48 55.89 -18.97
N PRO A 410 -8.72 55.82 -17.86
CA PRO A 410 -7.52 56.65 -17.67
C PRO A 410 -6.30 55.80 -17.21
N THR A 411 -5.19 55.69 -17.94
CA THR A 411 -4.02 56.60 -18.04
C THR A 411 -3.13 56.76 -16.79
N ASN A 412 -1.83 56.39 -16.89
CA ASN A 412 -0.70 57.20 -16.39
C ASN A 412 0.64 56.86 -17.12
N GLN A 413 1.71 57.66 -16.92
CA GLN A 413 3.03 57.61 -17.65
C GLN A 413 4.22 57.38 -16.67
N ARG A 414 5.53 57.26 -16.99
CA ARG A 414 6.45 57.51 -18.15
C ARG A 414 7.44 56.32 -18.33
N SER A 415 8.34 56.15 -19.32
CA SER A 415 9.51 56.90 -19.87
C SER A 415 10.67 57.14 -18.86
N ASP A 416 11.98 57.09 -19.21
CA ASP A 416 12.71 57.36 -20.47
C ASP A 416 13.81 56.35 -20.89
N HIS A 417 14.39 56.58 -22.09
CA HIS A 417 15.59 55.98 -22.71
C HIS A 417 16.52 57.14 -23.15
N PRO A 418 17.87 57.01 -23.34
CA PRO A 418 18.41 56.42 -24.59
C PRO A 418 19.88 55.89 -24.57
N ALA A 419 20.28 55.18 -25.63
CA ALA A 419 21.61 55.25 -26.32
C ALA A 419 21.60 54.31 -27.54
N ASN A 420 22.50 54.48 -28.54
CA ASN A 420 22.34 53.87 -29.87
C ASN A 420 23.66 53.45 -30.57
N SER A 421 23.66 52.26 -31.20
CA SER A 421 24.59 51.80 -32.27
C SER A 421 26.09 51.61 -31.89
N SER A 422 26.95 50.87 -32.61
CA SER A 422 26.87 50.27 -33.97
C SER A 422 27.92 49.14 -34.18
N LEU A 423 27.68 48.23 -35.16
CA LEU A 423 28.68 47.35 -35.87
C LEU A 423 29.44 46.28 -35.02
N THR A 424 29.88 45.09 -35.51
CA THR A 424 29.74 44.37 -36.80
C THR A 424 29.81 42.83 -36.60
N HIS A 425 29.27 42.06 -37.54
CA HIS A 425 29.46 40.60 -37.73
C HIS A 425 30.60 40.33 -38.77
N PRO A 426 31.14 39.09 -38.99
CA PRO A 426 30.39 37.82 -39.17
C PRO A 426 31.06 36.49 -38.69
N SER A 427 30.41 35.39 -39.09
CA SER A 427 30.67 33.97 -38.79
C SER A 427 31.61 33.25 -39.79
N ALA A 428 32.35 32.24 -39.31
CA ALA A 428 32.85 31.01 -39.98
C ALA A 428 34.05 30.46 -39.16
N ALA A 429 34.44 29.18 -39.06
CA ALA A 429 33.96 27.83 -39.41
C ALA A 429 35.02 26.84 -38.82
N PRO A 430 34.84 25.49 -38.83
CA PRO A 430 35.65 24.58 -38.00
C PRO A 430 36.88 23.96 -38.71
N TYR A 431 37.79 23.33 -37.95
CA TYR A 431 38.79 22.39 -38.47
C TYR A 431 39.04 21.16 -37.57
N HIS A 432 39.68 20.15 -38.16
CA HIS A 432 39.77 18.75 -37.72
C HIS A 432 41.00 18.41 -36.83
N SER A 433 40.96 17.18 -36.28
CA SER A 433 42.11 16.25 -36.06
C SER A 433 43.11 16.55 -34.92
N ALA A 434 43.86 15.59 -34.37
CA ALA A 434 43.66 14.13 -34.21
C ALA A 434 44.77 13.53 -33.30
N ILE A 435 44.52 12.33 -32.74
CA ILE A 435 45.49 11.27 -32.38
C ILE A 435 46.77 11.68 -31.59
N GLY A 436 46.90 11.16 -30.36
CA GLY A 436 48.15 11.09 -29.62
C GLY A 436 48.07 10.01 -28.54
N SER A 437 48.98 9.03 -28.54
CA SER A 437 48.92 7.85 -27.67
C SER A 437 50.26 7.59 -26.95
N GLN A 438 50.30 6.57 -26.07
CA GLN A 438 51.44 6.12 -25.25
C GLN A 438 51.69 7.00 -24.00
N THR A 439 51.72 6.49 -22.74
CA THR A 439 52.50 5.40 -22.08
C THR A 439 54.00 5.70 -22.03
N THR A 440 54.71 5.72 -20.89
CA THR A 440 54.87 4.67 -19.85
C THR A 440 55.52 5.21 -18.54
N SER A 441 55.66 4.35 -17.51
CA SER A 441 56.75 4.31 -16.49
C SER A 441 57.16 5.60 -15.77
N SER A 442 56.79 5.84 -14.50
CA SER A 442 57.35 5.23 -13.26
C SER A 442 58.76 5.71 -12.85
N LEU A 443 58.89 6.27 -11.64
CA LEU A 443 60.16 6.36 -10.90
C LEU A 443 59.91 6.33 -9.38
N ASP A 444 60.68 5.50 -8.68
CA ASP A 444 60.59 5.19 -7.24
C ASP A 444 61.72 5.91 -6.45
N ARG A 445 61.51 6.20 -5.14
CA ARG A 445 62.56 6.07 -4.09
C ARG A 445 62.15 6.44 -2.65
N ARG A 446 62.62 5.56 -1.73
CA ARG A 446 62.86 5.70 -0.26
C ARG A 446 61.62 5.49 0.63
N LYS A 447 61.60 4.56 1.62
CA LYS A 447 62.52 4.26 2.76
C LYS A 447 62.56 5.41 3.79
N ILE A 448 62.50 5.20 5.11
CA ILE A 448 62.34 4.05 6.04
C ILE A 448 61.73 4.69 7.33
N ASP A 449 60.89 4.04 8.15
CA ASP A 449 61.30 3.25 9.33
C ASP A 449 60.13 2.45 9.99
N SER A 450 60.30 1.97 11.22
CA SER A 450 59.76 0.69 11.70
C SER A 450 58.84 0.71 12.95
N ASN A 451 58.11 -0.41 13.11
CA ASN A 451 57.45 -0.95 14.31
C ASN A 451 56.33 -0.15 15.03
N HIS A 452 55.10 -0.69 14.97
CA HIS A 452 54.42 -1.24 16.16
C HIS A 452 53.22 -2.14 15.80
N GLU A 453 53.37 -3.43 16.14
CA GLU A 453 52.40 -4.38 16.74
C GLU A 453 50.97 -4.63 16.19
N ASP A 454 50.61 -5.92 16.22
CA ASP A 454 49.36 -6.52 15.73
C ASP A 454 48.11 -6.21 16.58
N GLN A 455 47.00 -5.83 15.94
CA GLN A 455 45.66 -6.09 16.51
C GLN A 455 44.43 -6.08 15.57
N GLU A 456 44.52 -6.49 14.29
CA GLU A 456 43.34 -6.42 13.39
C GLU A 456 43.16 -7.60 12.39
N GLN A 457 43.11 -8.85 12.87
CA GLN A 457 42.81 -10.04 12.03
C GLN A 457 41.68 -10.98 12.53
N SER A 458 40.98 -10.65 13.63
CA SER A 458 39.95 -11.54 14.20
C SER A 458 38.59 -11.49 13.46
N SER A 459 38.13 -10.29 13.07
CA SER A 459 36.72 -10.09 12.66
C SER A 459 36.39 -10.47 11.21
N GLY A 460 37.35 -10.35 10.29
CA GLY A 460 37.13 -10.60 8.85
C GLY A 460 37.06 -12.09 8.49
N ASN A 461 37.65 -12.96 9.32
CA ASN A 461 37.75 -14.39 9.02
C ASN A 461 36.40 -15.10 9.27
N THR A 462 35.75 -14.77 10.39
CA THR A 462 34.47 -15.38 10.82
C THR A 462 33.33 -15.15 9.82
N VAL A 463 33.25 -13.96 9.18
CA VAL A 463 32.21 -13.67 8.17
C VAL A 463 32.46 -14.47 6.89
N ASN A 464 33.71 -14.56 6.43
CA ASN A 464 34.06 -15.35 5.25
C ASN A 464 33.86 -16.86 5.49
N GLN A 465 34.16 -17.36 6.69
CA GLN A 465 33.86 -18.74 7.08
C GLN A 465 32.36 -19.03 7.07
N LYS A 466 31.52 -18.16 7.65
CA LYS A 466 30.06 -18.37 7.63
C LYS A 466 29.45 -18.22 6.23
N LEU A 467 29.97 -17.32 5.40
CA LEU A 467 29.57 -17.22 3.99
C LEU A 467 29.94 -18.50 3.21
N LEU A 468 31.08 -19.12 3.50
CA LEU A 468 31.48 -20.39 2.91
C LEU A 468 30.61 -21.57 3.39
N ILE A 469 30.24 -21.60 4.67
CA ILE A 469 29.27 -22.58 5.22
C ILE A 469 27.91 -22.44 4.53
N HIS A 470 27.39 -21.21 4.40
CA HIS A 470 26.12 -20.94 3.71
C HIS A 470 26.16 -21.32 2.23
N LYS A 471 27.27 -21.06 1.53
CA LYS A 471 27.46 -21.50 0.14
C LYS A 471 27.52 -23.02 -0.02
N ASN A 472 28.06 -23.75 0.96
CA ASN A 472 28.02 -25.21 0.97
C ASN A 472 26.61 -25.74 1.30
N ALA A 473 25.85 -25.07 2.18
CA ALA A 473 24.48 -25.46 2.51
C ALA A 473 23.53 -25.33 1.31
N ILE A 474 23.56 -24.20 0.59
CA ILE A 474 22.75 -24.01 -0.63
C ILE A 474 23.10 -25.06 -1.69
N LYS A 475 24.40 -25.34 -1.89
CA LYS A 475 24.88 -26.26 -2.94
C LYS A 475 24.55 -27.73 -2.67
N ASN A 476 24.10 -28.07 -1.47
CA ASN A 476 23.71 -29.44 -1.09
C ASN A 476 22.18 -29.65 -1.07
N GLN A 477 21.35 -28.65 -1.46
CA GLN A 477 19.89 -28.79 -1.46
C GLN A 477 19.31 -29.42 -2.74
N ASP A 478 20.12 -29.64 -3.79
CA ASP A 478 19.68 -30.24 -5.05
C ASP A 478 19.76 -31.79 -5.09
N ASP A 479 20.35 -32.46 -4.09
CA ASP A 479 20.65 -33.91 -4.15
C ASP A 479 20.13 -34.72 -2.93
N THR A 480 18.90 -35.23 -3.08
CA THR A 480 18.29 -36.39 -2.37
C THR A 480 17.94 -36.32 -0.87
N THR A 481 16.92 -37.11 -0.52
CA THR A 481 16.32 -37.22 0.82
C THR A 481 16.99 -38.26 1.73
N THR A 482 17.33 -37.86 2.96
CA THR A 482 17.24 -38.72 4.17
C THR A 482 17.04 -37.86 5.42
N ASN A 483 16.35 -38.40 6.43
CA ASN A 483 16.28 -37.78 7.76
C ASN A 483 17.59 -38.05 8.53
N ASP A 484 18.05 -37.08 9.31
CA ASP A 484 18.62 -37.32 10.65
C ASP A 484 18.62 -36.00 11.45
N GLU A 485 18.58 -36.09 12.77
CA GLU A 485 18.48 -34.94 13.68
C GLU A 485 19.85 -34.27 13.88
N LEU A 486 19.97 -32.97 13.56
CA LEU A 486 21.15 -32.15 13.85
C LEU A 486 20.81 -30.79 14.46
N ASP A 487 21.67 -30.38 15.39
CA ASP A 487 21.47 -29.31 16.38
C ASP A 487 21.42 -27.90 15.74
N GLN A 488 20.23 -27.26 15.75
CA GLN A 488 20.02 -25.95 15.12
C GLN A 488 20.48 -24.79 16.00
N SER A 489 21.79 -24.52 15.99
CA SER A 489 22.38 -23.30 16.58
C SER A 489 23.14 -22.41 15.58
N ASP A 490 22.92 -22.62 14.28
CA ASP A 490 23.60 -21.85 13.22
C ASP A 490 22.90 -20.53 12.86
N ALA A 491 23.70 -19.48 12.65
CA ALA A 491 23.20 -18.11 12.53
C ALA A 491 22.73 -17.78 11.11
N ASN A 492 21.42 -17.63 10.93
CA ASN A 492 20.79 -17.26 9.65
C ASN A 492 21.18 -15.82 9.23
N ILE A 493 22.18 -15.68 8.35
CA ILE A 493 22.68 -14.38 7.87
C ILE A 493 21.66 -13.74 6.94
N THR A 494 21.33 -12.47 7.17
CA THR A 494 20.36 -11.77 6.32
C THR A 494 20.97 -11.39 4.96
N PRO A 495 20.17 -11.36 3.87
CA PRO A 495 20.59 -10.83 2.58
C PRO A 495 21.23 -9.42 2.65
N SER A 496 20.70 -8.54 3.51
CA SER A 496 21.31 -7.24 3.86
C SER A 496 22.76 -7.36 4.32
N GLU A 497 23.07 -8.32 5.19
CA GLU A 497 24.43 -8.54 5.72
C GLU A 497 25.36 -9.13 4.66
N ILE A 498 24.88 -10.07 3.84
CA ILE A 498 25.64 -10.62 2.70
C ILE A 498 26.06 -9.47 1.76
N ILE A 499 25.10 -8.64 1.33
CA ILE A 499 25.38 -7.46 0.48
C ILE A 499 26.34 -6.48 1.18
N MET A 500 26.15 -6.21 2.47
CA MET A 500 26.99 -5.30 3.26
C MET A 500 28.38 -5.87 3.62
N SER A 501 28.64 -7.15 3.35
CA SER A 501 29.96 -7.78 3.43
C SER A 501 30.72 -7.73 2.09
N VAL A 502 29.99 -7.79 0.98
CA VAL A 502 30.55 -7.68 -0.39
C VAL A 502 30.80 -6.21 -0.77
N LEU A 503 30.00 -5.28 -0.23
CA LEU A 503 30.18 -3.84 -0.42
C LEU A 503 31.09 -3.21 0.63
N ASP A 504 32.03 -2.41 0.14
CA ASP A 504 32.94 -1.57 0.91
C ASP A 504 32.93 -0.13 0.33
N THR A 505 33.89 0.74 0.66
CA THR A 505 33.97 2.17 0.28
C THR A 505 33.98 2.44 -1.25
N GLU A 506 34.01 3.72 -1.67
CA GLU A 506 33.96 4.10 -3.11
C GLU A 506 35.06 3.43 -3.97
N GLU A 507 36.20 3.04 -3.40
CA GLU A 507 37.27 2.29 -4.12
C GLU A 507 36.90 0.82 -4.39
N ASN A 508 36.02 0.24 -3.57
CA ASN A 508 35.51 -1.13 -3.68
C ASN A 508 34.04 -1.19 -4.13
N ALA A 509 33.58 -0.17 -4.85
CA ALA A 509 32.25 -0.16 -5.43
C ALA A 509 32.04 -1.35 -6.40
N ARG A 510 30.80 -1.86 -6.50
CA ARG A 510 30.43 -3.00 -7.35
C ARG A 510 29.23 -2.67 -8.22
N ASN A 511 29.20 -3.15 -9.47
CA ASN A 511 27.99 -3.07 -10.30
C ASN A 511 26.97 -4.15 -9.90
N PHE A 512 25.76 -4.10 -10.48
CA PHE A 512 24.68 -5.01 -10.12
C PHE A 512 25.00 -6.48 -10.47
N ASP A 513 25.65 -6.73 -11.61
CA ASP A 513 25.97 -8.09 -12.08
C ASP A 513 27.13 -8.71 -11.28
N GLU A 514 28.09 -7.88 -10.84
CA GLU A 514 29.10 -8.26 -9.84
C GLU A 514 28.45 -8.63 -8.50
N LEU A 515 27.45 -7.87 -8.06
CA LEU A 515 26.74 -8.18 -6.81
C LEU A 515 25.97 -9.49 -6.89
N ILE A 516 25.30 -9.81 -8.01
CA ILE A 516 24.71 -11.14 -8.22
C ILE A 516 25.79 -12.22 -8.03
N ARG A 517 26.89 -12.12 -8.78
CA ARG A 517 27.98 -13.13 -8.79
C ARG A 517 28.70 -13.30 -7.44
N LEU A 518 28.79 -12.24 -6.64
CA LEU A 518 29.51 -12.28 -5.36
C LEU A 518 28.59 -12.69 -4.20
N THR A 519 27.34 -12.26 -4.20
CA THR A 519 26.37 -12.56 -3.13
C THR A 519 25.63 -13.89 -3.30
N ASP A 520 25.53 -14.44 -4.53
CA ASP A 520 24.66 -15.58 -4.90
C ASP A 520 23.15 -15.35 -4.61
N LEU A 521 22.73 -14.11 -4.36
CA LEU A 521 21.33 -13.78 -4.08
C LEU A 521 20.48 -13.76 -5.38
N PRO A 522 19.24 -14.27 -5.34
CA PRO A 522 18.30 -14.14 -6.45
C PRO A 522 18.10 -12.67 -6.84
N THR A 523 17.98 -12.41 -8.15
CA THR A 523 17.92 -11.06 -8.72
C THR A 523 16.83 -10.17 -8.11
N HIS A 524 15.70 -10.74 -7.70
CA HIS A 524 14.62 -9.99 -7.04
C HIS A 524 15.01 -9.60 -5.59
N THR A 525 15.59 -10.53 -4.82
CA THR A 525 16.06 -10.32 -3.45
C THR A 525 17.17 -9.28 -3.41
N LEU A 526 18.11 -9.34 -4.37
CA LEU A 526 19.19 -8.36 -4.47
C LEU A 526 18.64 -6.96 -4.80
N LYS A 527 17.63 -6.83 -5.68
CA LYS A 527 16.99 -5.54 -5.98
C LYS A 527 16.29 -4.94 -4.77
N SER A 528 15.45 -5.71 -4.07
CA SER A 528 14.71 -5.19 -2.90
C SER A 528 15.67 -4.76 -1.80
N GLU A 529 16.68 -5.58 -1.49
CA GLU A 529 17.65 -5.29 -0.43
C GLU A 529 18.57 -4.11 -0.75
N LEU A 530 19.01 -3.93 -2.00
CA LEU A 530 19.77 -2.73 -2.38
C LEU A 530 18.93 -1.45 -2.20
N VAL A 531 17.62 -1.49 -2.54
CA VAL A 531 16.69 -0.37 -2.28
C VAL A 531 16.50 -0.14 -0.78
N VAL A 532 16.35 -1.20 0.02
CA VAL A 532 16.28 -1.15 1.48
C VAL A 532 17.54 -0.49 2.08
N LEU A 533 18.73 -0.88 1.62
CA LEU A 533 20.02 -0.37 2.10
C LEU A 533 20.29 1.08 1.65
N GLU A 534 19.89 1.47 0.45
CA GLU A 534 19.94 2.87 -0.02
C GLU A 534 19.00 3.76 0.82
N ILE A 535 17.76 3.30 1.09
CA ILE A 535 16.78 4.04 1.89
C ILE A 535 17.23 4.15 3.36
N LYS A 536 17.80 3.08 3.93
CA LYS A 536 18.49 3.10 5.23
C LYS A 536 19.78 3.95 5.24
N SER A 537 20.21 4.48 4.08
CA SER A 537 21.44 5.26 3.88
C SER A 537 22.73 4.52 4.29
N LEU A 538 22.70 3.19 4.23
CA LEU A 538 23.84 2.31 4.53
C LEU A 538 24.73 2.09 3.31
N ILE A 539 24.16 2.19 2.10
CA ILE A 539 24.88 2.23 0.83
C ILE A 539 24.50 3.49 0.04
N ALA A 540 25.21 3.73 -1.06
CA ALA A 540 24.84 4.68 -2.09
C ALA A 540 25.18 4.13 -3.48
N ARG A 541 24.51 4.67 -4.50
CA ARG A 541 24.71 4.31 -5.90
C ARG A 541 25.21 5.51 -6.72
N ARG A 542 26.25 5.31 -7.51
CA ARG A 542 26.90 6.35 -8.35
C ARG A 542 27.37 5.72 -9.66
N ASN A 543 26.95 6.28 -10.79
CA ASN A 543 27.30 5.79 -12.14
C ASN A 543 27.00 4.28 -12.35
N GLY A 544 25.96 3.75 -11.71
CA GLY A 544 25.59 2.33 -11.78
C GLY A 544 26.28 1.42 -10.75
N LEU A 545 27.36 1.89 -10.12
CA LEU A 545 28.07 1.19 -9.04
C LEU A 545 27.43 1.47 -7.68
N TYR A 546 27.40 0.47 -6.81
CA TYR A 546 26.97 0.53 -5.42
C TYR A 546 28.19 0.49 -4.48
N PHE A 547 28.15 1.22 -3.38
CA PHE A 547 29.20 1.23 -2.36
C PHE A 547 28.64 1.54 -0.97
N LYS A 548 29.35 1.09 0.06
CA LYS A 548 29.01 1.24 1.48
C LYS A 548 29.30 2.66 1.97
N ARG A 549 28.35 3.26 2.68
CA ARG A 549 28.55 4.57 3.31
C ARG A 549 29.29 4.41 4.64
N SER A 550 30.49 4.99 4.73
CA SER A 550 31.22 5.09 5.99
C SER A 550 30.43 5.90 7.02
N ARG A 551 30.44 5.45 8.28
CA ARG A 551 29.86 6.17 9.44
C ARG A 551 30.76 7.35 9.85
N GLY A 552 30.91 8.34 8.97
CA GLY A 552 31.71 9.55 9.25
C GLY A 552 31.46 10.73 8.31
N THR A 553 31.23 10.49 7.01
CA THR A 553 31.18 11.56 6.00
C THR A 553 29.77 12.10 5.76
N ARG A 554 29.32 13.01 6.63
CA ARG A 554 28.36 14.05 6.22
C ARG A 554 29.08 15.08 5.36
N ARG A 555 28.71 15.16 4.08
CA ARG A 555 28.90 16.30 3.17
C ARG A 555 27.56 16.56 2.48
#